data_AF-A0AAE7P201-F1
#
_entry.id   AF-A0AAE7P201-F1
#
_cell.length_a   1.000
_cell.length_b   1.000
_cell.length_c   1.000
_cell.angle_alpha   90.00
_cell.angle_beta   90.00
_cell.angle_gamma   90.00
#
_symmetry.space_group_name_H-M   'P 1'
#
loop_
_entity.id
_entity.type
_entity.pdbx_description
1 polymer ?
#
loop_
_entity_poly.entity_id
_entity_poly.type
_entity_poly.pdbx_seq_one_letter_code
_entity_poly.pdbx_strand_id
1 'polypeptide(L)'
;MPKNIKDKVLSTRITSQQNSKLSDMARELKISKSEIISYLIDNGTVNSESIKKKELYPTIITYFARPFNNINQIAKRLNIAYKTSGNIALEVILRAQEDLYKIQSVLTEILSLIRSSYDS
;
A
#
# COMPACT_ATOMS: atom_id res chain seq x y z
N MET A 1 -12.44 51.62 1.67
CA MET A 1 -11.56 50.84 0.77
C MET A 1 -11.45 49.43 1.32
N PRO A 2 -11.80 48.38 0.57
CA PRO A 2 -11.59 47.02 1.05
C PRO A 2 -10.08 46.78 1.09
N LYS A 3 -9.54 46.47 2.29
CA LYS A 3 -8.13 46.13 2.47
C LYS A 3 -7.87 44.85 1.68
N ASN A 4 -7.06 44.96 0.63
CA ASN A 4 -6.66 43.85 -0.21
C ASN A 4 -5.83 42.89 0.67
N ILE A 5 -6.35 41.69 0.95
CA ILE A 5 -5.64 40.67 1.75
C ILE A 5 -4.35 40.19 1.04
N LYS A 6 -4.10 40.65 -0.19
CA LYS A 6 -2.84 40.46 -0.94
C LYS A 6 -1.62 41.21 -0.40
N ASP A 7 -1.76 42.10 0.58
CA ASP A 7 -0.62 42.91 1.08
C ASP A 7 0.21 42.24 2.19
N LYS A 8 -0.14 41.01 2.60
CA LYS A 8 0.66 40.27 3.59
C LYS A 8 1.74 39.46 2.88
N VAL A 9 2.95 40.01 2.81
CA VAL A 9 4.12 39.30 2.30
C VAL A 9 4.37 38.06 3.16
N LEU A 10 4.13 36.88 2.58
CA LEU A 10 4.49 35.61 3.20
C LEU A 10 5.94 35.29 2.86
N SER A 11 6.79 35.20 3.88
CA SER A 11 8.17 34.76 3.74
C SER A 11 8.37 33.48 4.54
N THR A 12 9.11 32.54 3.96
CA THR A 12 9.47 31.29 4.61
C THR A 12 10.92 30.96 4.31
N ARG A 13 11.62 30.36 5.27
CA ARG A 13 12.99 29.89 5.08
C ARG A 13 12.96 28.47 4.55
N ILE A 14 13.71 28.24 3.48
CA ILE A 14 13.88 26.91 2.87
C ILE A 14 15.36 26.59 2.75
N THR A 15 15.67 25.29 2.74
CA THR A 15 17.04 24.81 2.49
C THR A 15 17.44 25.01 1.02
N SER A 16 18.74 24.97 0.75
CA SER A 16 19.28 25.01 -0.62
C SER A 16 18.72 23.87 -1.49
N GLN A 17 18.59 22.67 -0.93
CA GLN A 17 18.02 21.51 -1.62
C GLN A 17 16.54 21.72 -1.99
N GLN A 18 15.73 22.25 -1.06
CA GLN A 18 14.33 22.57 -1.33
C GLN A 18 14.20 23.67 -2.39
N ASN A 19 15.06 24.68 -2.34
CA ASN A 19 15.10 25.74 -3.35
C ASN A 19 15.48 25.21 -4.75
N SER A 20 16.40 24.24 -4.84
CA SER A 20 16.74 23.58 -6.11
C SER A 20 15.51 22.89 -6.70
N LYS A 21 14.82 22.07 -5.91
CA LYS A 21 13.60 21.36 -6.36
C LYS A 21 12.50 22.32 -6.81
N LEU A 22 12.28 23.41 -6.08
CA LEU A 22 11.34 24.48 -6.48
C LEU A 22 11.76 25.16 -7.79
N SER A 23 13.06 25.34 -8.02
CA SER A 23 13.57 25.91 -9.27
C SER A 23 13.33 24.98 -10.45
N ASP A 24 13.52 23.67 -10.27
CA ASP A 24 13.26 22.67 -11.30
C ASP A 24 11.78 22.63 -11.68
N MET A 25 10.89 22.59 -10.68
CA MET A 25 9.44 22.64 -10.90
C MET A 25 8.99 23.94 -11.59
N ALA A 26 9.54 25.09 -11.18
CA ALA A 26 9.25 26.38 -11.80
C ALA A 26 9.64 26.39 -13.29
N ARG A 27 10.79 25.81 -13.62
CA ARG A 27 11.27 25.70 -15.00
C ARG A 27 10.40 24.76 -15.84
N GLU A 28 10.02 23.61 -15.29
CA GLU A 28 9.18 22.63 -15.97
C GLU A 28 7.77 23.17 -16.26
N LEU A 29 7.17 23.78 -15.25
CA LEU A 29 5.80 24.32 -15.31
C LEU A 29 5.73 25.72 -15.94
N LYS A 30 6.87 26.36 -16.22
CA LYS A 30 6.98 27.73 -16.77
C LYS A 30 6.23 28.78 -15.95
N ILE A 31 6.26 28.65 -14.62
CA ILE A 31 5.64 29.58 -13.66
C ILE A 31 6.64 29.99 -12.59
N SER A 32 6.36 31.08 -11.86
CA SER A 32 7.26 31.54 -10.79
C SER A 32 7.20 30.64 -9.55
N LYS A 33 8.29 30.64 -8.77
CA LYS A 33 8.32 29.93 -7.48
C LYS A 33 7.25 30.45 -6.51
N SER A 34 6.97 31.75 -6.53
CA SER A 34 5.90 32.35 -5.73
C SER A 34 4.53 31.84 -6.13
N GLU A 35 4.27 31.65 -7.42
CA GLU A 35 2.99 31.07 -7.89
C GLU A 35 2.84 29.61 -7.45
N ILE A 36 3.92 28.82 -7.51
CA ILE A 36 3.92 27.44 -7.00
C ILE A 36 3.60 27.43 -5.50
N ILE A 37 4.24 28.30 -4.71
CA ILE A 37 4.02 28.36 -3.27
C ILE A 37 2.60 28.83 -2.94
N SER A 38 2.09 29.86 -3.61
CA SER A 38 0.70 30.30 -3.46
C SER A 38 -0.26 29.18 -3.81
N TYR A 39 -0.04 28.48 -4.93
CA TYR A 39 -0.84 27.32 -5.31
C TYR A 39 -0.82 26.22 -4.25
N LEU A 40 0.36 25.91 -3.67
CA LEU A 40 0.47 24.91 -2.61
C LEU A 40 -0.20 25.34 -1.29
N ILE A 41 -0.23 26.64 -0.99
CA ILE A 41 -0.91 27.19 0.19
C ILE A 41 -2.43 27.16 -0.03
N ASP A 42 -2.88 27.64 -1.19
CA ASP A 42 -4.29 27.73 -1.56
C ASP A 42 -4.93 26.34 -1.72
N ASN A 43 -4.14 25.36 -2.16
CA ASN A 43 -4.54 23.96 -2.29
C ASN A 43 -4.02 23.07 -1.15
N GLY A 44 -3.55 23.68 -0.06
CA GLY A 44 -2.83 23.01 1.02
C GLY A 44 -3.64 21.89 1.67
N THR A 45 -3.05 20.69 1.67
CA THR A 45 -3.46 19.46 2.40
C THR A 45 -4.63 18.63 1.86
N VAL A 46 -4.81 18.49 0.53
CA VAL A 46 -5.51 17.29 0.04
C VAL A 46 -4.54 16.10 0.06
N ASN A 47 -4.33 15.54 1.25
CA ASN A 47 -3.76 14.20 1.50
C ASN A 47 -2.39 13.86 0.88
N SER A 48 -1.29 14.29 1.51
CA SER A 48 0.00 13.60 1.30
C SER A 48 0.09 12.23 1.99
N GLU A 49 -0.93 11.83 2.79
CA GLU A 49 -0.96 10.53 3.47
C GLU A 49 -1.67 9.39 2.72
N SER A 50 -2.29 9.60 1.56
CA SER A 50 -3.21 8.57 1.03
C SER A 50 -2.82 7.92 -0.30
N ILE A 51 -2.01 8.54 -1.17
CA ILE A 51 -1.82 7.97 -2.52
C ILE A 51 -0.95 6.70 -2.47
N LYS A 52 0.21 6.76 -1.80
CA LYS A 52 1.08 5.57 -1.66
C LYS A 52 0.48 4.49 -0.76
N LYS A 53 -0.24 4.85 0.32
CA LYS A 53 -0.92 3.89 1.21
C LYS A 53 -2.12 3.22 0.53
N LYS A 54 -2.95 3.96 -0.24
CA LYS A 54 -4.11 3.41 -0.97
C LYS A 54 -3.74 2.53 -2.16
N GLU A 55 -2.58 2.70 -2.78
CA GLU A 55 -2.13 1.79 -3.86
C GLU A 55 -1.39 0.55 -3.32
N LEU A 56 -0.61 0.71 -2.23
CA LEU A 56 0.03 -0.42 -1.56
C LEU A 56 -1.01 -1.39 -0.97
N TYR A 57 -2.08 -0.88 -0.37
CA TYR A 57 -3.03 -1.70 0.39
C TYR A 57 -3.80 -2.74 -0.46
N PRO A 58 -4.44 -2.39 -1.59
CA PRO A 58 -5.06 -3.36 -2.49
C PRO A 58 -4.04 -4.35 -3.05
N THR A 59 -2.82 -3.89 -3.32
CA THR A 59 -1.73 -4.70 -3.85
C THR A 59 -1.27 -5.73 -2.82
N ILE A 60 -1.04 -5.32 -1.57
CA ILE A 60 -0.68 -6.18 -0.44
C ILE A 60 -1.80 -7.18 -0.17
N ILE A 61 -3.06 -6.76 -0.09
CA ILE A 61 -4.19 -7.67 0.10
C ILE A 61 -4.24 -8.71 -1.02
N THR A 62 -4.06 -8.30 -2.27
CA THR A 62 -4.06 -9.22 -3.42
C THR A 62 -2.92 -10.24 -3.33
N TYR A 63 -1.71 -9.81 -2.98
CA TYR A 63 -0.57 -10.69 -2.83
C TYR A 63 -0.73 -11.68 -1.66
N PHE A 64 -1.26 -11.23 -0.53
CA PHE A 64 -1.53 -12.10 0.63
C PHE A 64 -2.75 -13.01 0.41
N ALA A 65 -3.68 -12.65 -0.50
CA ALA A 65 -4.82 -13.49 -0.85
C ALA A 65 -4.46 -14.66 -1.79
N ARG A 66 -3.46 -14.48 -2.67
CA ARG A 66 -3.02 -15.50 -3.65
C ARG A 66 -2.62 -16.85 -3.02
N PRO A 67 -1.82 -16.88 -1.93
CA PRO A 67 -1.50 -18.12 -1.24
C PRO A 67 -2.72 -18.95 -0.81
N PHE A 68 -3.84 -18.33 -0.40
CA PHE A 68 -5.04 -19.08 0.02
C PHE A 68 -5.61 -19.94 -1.12
N ASN A 69 -5.68 -19.38 -2.33
CA ASN A 69 -6.15 -20.13 -3.50
C ASN A 69 -5.18 -21.26 -3.89
N ASN A 70 -3.87 -21.05 -3.70
CA ASN A 70 -2.86 -22.08 -3.96
C ASN A 70 -2.92 -23.18 -2.92
N ILE A 71 -3.05 -22.84 -1.63
CA ILE A 71 -3.20 -23.79 -0.51
C ILE A 71 -4.43 -24.68 -0.72
N ASN A 72 -5.57 -24.09 -1.06
CA ASN A 72 -6.80 -24.84 -1.35
C ASN A 72 -6.64 -25.79 -2.55
N GLN A 73 -5.91 -25.37 -3.59
CA GLN A 73 -5.63 -26.23 -4.74
C GLN A 73 -4.67 -27.37 -4.39
N ILE A 74 -3.64 -27.12 -3.57
CA ILE A 74 -2.72 -28.16 -3.09
C ILE A 74 -3.49 -29.18 -2.27
N ALA A 75 -4.35 -28.74 -1.33
CA ALA A 75 -5.18 -29.64 -0.52
C ALA A 75 -6.09 -30.53 -1.39
N LYS A 76 -6.71 -29.96 -2.44
CA LYS A 76 -7.51 -30.73 -3.42
C LYS A 76 -6.66 -31.75 -4.17
N ARG A 77 -5.47 -31.37 -4.65
CA ARG A 77 -4.56 -32.28 -5.37
C ARG A 77 -4.02 -33.39 -4.48
N LEU A 78 -3.73 -33.11 -3.21
CA LEU A 78 -3.33 -34.12 -2.22
C LEU A 78 -4.45 -35.16 -2.01
N ASN A 79 -5.71 -34.71 -1.88
CA ASN A 79 -6.86 -35.61 -1.77
C ASN A 79 -7.05 -36.48 -3.02
N ILE A 80 -6.82 -35.92 -4.22
CA ILE A 80 -6.87 -36.70 -5.47
C ILE A 80 -5.72 -37.73 -5.48
N ALA A 81 -4.49 -37.31 -5.18
CA ALA A 81 -3.33 -38.18 -5.15
C ALA A 81 -3.50 -39.34 -4.16
N TYR A 82 -4.03 -39.08 -2.96
CA TYR A 82 -4.38 -40.14 -2.01
C TYR A 82 -5.34 -41.18 -2.61
N LYS A 83 -6.40 -40.71 -3.26
CA LYS A 83 -7.44 -41.56 -3.85
C LYS A 83 -6.97 -42.35 -5.06
N THR A 84 -5.92 -41.89 -5.76
CA THR A 84 -5.48 -42.48 -7.03
C THR A 84 -4.14 -43.23 -6.95
N SER A 85 -3.24 -42.87 -6.04
CA SER A 85 -1.86 -43.38 -6.08
C SER A 85 -1.62 -44.66 -5.28
N GLY A 86 -2.56 -45.11 -4.44
CA GLY A 86 -2.52 -46.39 -3.68
C GLY A 86 -1.37 -46.57 -2.67
N ASN A 87 -0.30 -45.80 -2.82
CA ASN A 87 0.99 -45.94 -2.14
C ASN A 87 1.30 -44.78 -1.20
N ILE A 88 0.38 -43.81 -1.06
CA ILE A 88 0.53 -42.70 -0.11
C ILE A 88 -0.28 -43.04 1.13
N ALA A 89 0.40 -43.15 2.27
CA ALA A 89 -0.25 -43.36 3.55
C ALA A 89 -1.14 -42.16 3.94
N LEU A 90 -2.31 -42.44 4.50
CA LEU A 90 -3.27 -41.43 4.92
C LEU A 90 -2.65 -40.40 5.88
N GLU A 91 -1.83 -40.86 6.82
CA GLU A 91 -1.12 -40.01 7.79
C GLU A 91 -0.22 -38.94 7.15
N VAL A 92 0.37 -39.24 5.99
CA VAL A 92 1.25 -38.30 5.26
C VAL A 92 0.40 -37.18 4.65
N ILE A 93 -0.76 -37.52 4.12
CA ILE A 93 -1.71 -36.55 3.53
C ILE A 93 -2.30 -35.66 4.61
N LEU A 94 -2.70 -36.25 5.75
CA LEU A 94 -3.26 -35.51 6.88
C LEU A 94 -2.23 -34.53 7.46
N ARG A 95 -0.96 -34.96 7.62
CA ARG A 95 0.12 -34.07 8.08
C ARG A 95 0.35 -32.91 7.13
N ALA A 96 0.41 -33.18 5.82
CA ALA A 96 0.56 -32.13 4.82
C ALA A 96 -0.62 -31.14 4.81
N GLN A 97 -1.84 -31.61 5.05
CA GLN A 97 -3.02 -30.76 5.18
C GLN A 97 -2.96 -29.89 6.44
N GLU A 98 -2.54 -30.46 7.58
CA GLU A 98 -2.38 -29.71 8.83
C GLU A 98 -1.35 -28.57 8.69
N ASP A 99 -0.22 -28.82 8.04
CA ASP A 99 0.80 -27.79 7.79
C ASP A 99 0.28 -26.67 6.86
N LEU A 100 -0.51 -27.04 5.84
CA LEU A 100 -1.18 -26.08 4.98
C LEU A 100 -2.18 -25.20 5.76
N TYR A 101 -2.93 -25.78 6.70
CA TYR A 101 -3.84 -25.02 7.57
C TYR A 101 -3.11 -24.07 8.51
N LYS A 102 -1.97 -24.49 9.09
CA LYS A 102 -1.13 -23.62 9.93
C LYS A 102 -0.64 -22.39 9.16
N ILE A 103 -0.15 -22.60 7.93
CA ILE A 103 0.28 -21.51 7.04
C ILE A 103 -0.90 -20.58 6.73
N GLN A 104 -2.07 -21.13 6.41
CA GLN A 104 -3.28 -20.34 6.17
C GLN A 104 -3.68 -19.50 7.40
N SER A 105 -3.57 -20.05 8.60
CA SER A 105 -3.88 -19.35 9.85
C SER A 105 -2.97 -18.13 10.06
N VAL A 106 -1.65 -18.32 9.93
CA VAL A 106 -0.66 -17.23 10.06
C VAL A 106 -0.88 -16.13 9.02
N LEU A 107 -1.14 -16.49 7.76
CA LEU A 107 -1.43 -15.51 6.71
C LEU A 107 -2.72 -14.73 6.98
N THR A 108 -3.72 -15.36 7.59
CA THR A 108 -4.98 -14.70 7.97
C THR A 108 -4.75 -13.68 9.08
N GLU A 109 -3.94 -14.02 10.08
CA GLU A 109 -3.57 -13.12 11.17
C GLU A 109 -2.81 -11.89 10.64
N ILE A 110 -1.80 -12.10 9.79
CA ILE A 110 -1.06 -11.02 9.15
C ILE A 110 -2.00 -10.11 8.34
N LEU A 111 -2.91 -10.69 7.55
CA LEU A 111 -3.89 -9.92 6.77
C LEU A 111 -4.81 -9.09 7.68
N SER A 112 -5.23 -9.63 8.82
CA SER A 112 -6.07 -8.92 9.80
C SER A 112 -5.33 -7.75 10.43
N LEU A 113 -4.06 -7.94 10.82
CA LEU A 113 -3.22 -6.88 11.37
C LEU A 113 -3.03 -5.75 10.34
N ILE A 114 -2.74 -6.12 9.08
CA ILE A 114 -2.66 -5.17 7.98
C ILE A 114 -3.97 -4.40 7.88
N ARG A 115 -5.13 -5.05 7.74
CA ARG A 115 -6.44 -4.37 7.66
C ARG A 115 -6.69 -3.40 8.83
N SER A 116 -6.43 -3.84 10.06
CA SER A 116 -6.64 -3.01 11.26
C SER A 116 -5.80 -1.73 11.28
N SER A 117 -4.58 -1.79 10.75
CA SER A 117 -3.67 -0.64 10.66
C SER A 117 -4.04 0.38 9.58
N TYR A 118 -4.97 0.03 8.67
CA TYR A 118 -5.45 0.90 7.60
C TYR A 118 -6.85 1.47 7.86
N ASP A 119 -7.67 0.78 8.66
CA ASP A 119 -9.00 1.25 9.07
C ASP A 119 -8.96 2.19 10.31
N SER A 120 -7.78 2.37 10.93
CA SER A 120 -7.51 3.29 12.06
C SER A 120 -6.93 4.62 11.59
#